data_AF-A0A8T4ZC65-F1
#
_entry.id   AF-A0A8T4ZC65-F1
#
_cell.length_a   1.000
_cell.length_b   1.000
_cell.length_c   1.000
_cell.angle_alpha   90.00
_cell.angle_beta   90.00
_cell.angle_gamma   90.00
#
_symmetry.space_group_name_H-M   'P 1'
#
loop_
_entity.id
_entity.type
_entity.pdbx_description
1 polymer ?
#
loop_
_entity_poly.entity_id
_entity_poly.type
_entity_poly.pdbx_seq_one_letter_code
_entity_poly.pdbx_strand_id
1 'polypeptide(L)'
;EEVKAWRRDYELAKKTNNKQLMAKVMKRQKAIMQLQGKASWDRMKVSLTYIGPFWIIFYILSSFFKDTTVALSPFTFPYLLGENLPFISWYIICSLAMSLPMSRLLGANPEMS
;
A
#
# COMPACT_ATOMS: atom_id res chain seq x y z
N GLU A 1 15.35 15.94 8.67
CA GLU A 1 16.80 16.24 8.67
C GLU A 1 17.71 15.06 8.35
N GLU A 2 17.79 13.99 9.16
CA GLU A 2 18.77 12.89 8.92
C GLU A 2 18.65 12.21 7.55
N VAL A 3 17.43 11.97 7.06
CA VAL A 3 17.18 11.38 5.73
C VAL A 3 17.59 12.33 4.59
N LYS A 4 17.37 13.64 4.76
CA LYS A 4 17.73 14.68 3.78
C LYS A 4 19.27 14.82 3.70
N ALA A 5 19.95 14.81 4.85
CA ALA A 5 21.41 14.80 4.91
C ALA A 5 22.01 13.52 4.29
N TRP A 6 21.46 12.35 4.61
CA TRP A 6 21.86 11.07 4.00
C TRP A 6 21.69 11.06 2.47
N ARG A 7 20.59 11.60 1.94
CA ARG A 7 20.39 11.71 0.48
C ARG A 7 21.44 12.58 -0.18
N ARG A 8 21.83 13.71 0.43
CA ARG A 8 22.89 14.59 -0.09
C ARG A 8 24.23 13.86 -0.13
N ASP A 9 24.61 13.16 0.95
CA ASP A 9 25.84 12.37 1.01
C ASP A 9 25.85 11.22 -0.01
N TYR A 10 24.70 10.59 -0.25
CA TYR A 10 24.54 9.53 -1.25
C TYR A 10 24.74 10.05 -2.68
N GLU A 11 24.11 11.17 -3.01
CA GLU A 11 24.28 11.81 -4.33
C GLU A 11 25.73 12.25 -4.56
N LEU A 12 26.40 12.78 -3.54
CA LEU A 12 27.83 13.10 -3.59
C LEU A 12 28.70 11.85 -3.79
N ALA A 13 28.46 10.78 -3.03
CA ALA A 13 29.20 9.52 -3.16
C ALA A 13 29.03 8.89 -4.56
N LYS A 14 27.83 9.00 -5.14
CA LYS A 14 27.53 8.54 -6.50
C LYS A 14 28.24 9.38 -7.56
N LYS A 15 28.23 10.71 -7.43
CA LYS A 15 28.90 11.64 -8.36
C LYS A 15 30.43 11.50 -8.34
N THR A 16 31.02 11.29 -7.17
CA THR A 16 32.48 11.18 -6.98
C THR A 16 33.00 9.74 -7.17
N ASN A 17 32.14 8.75 -7.45
CA ASN A 17 32.47 7.32 -7.60
C ASN A 17 33.33 6.74 -6.44
N ASN A 18 33.22 7.33 -5.25
CA ASN A 18 34.06 6.99 -4.12
C ASN A 18 33.49 5.77 -3.38
N LYS A 19 34.11 4.60 -3.60
CA LYS A 19 33.68 3.32 -3.01
C LYS A 19 33.66 3.33 -1.47
N GLN A 20 34.59 4.03 -0.83
CA GLN A 20 34.65 4.11 0.64
C GLN A 20 33.52 4.97 1.21
N LEU A 21 33.23 6.10 0.58
CA LEU A 21 32.12 6.97 0.97
C LEU A 21 30.78 6.25 0.74
N MET A 22 30.63 5.56 -0.38
CA MET A 22 29.45 4.76 -0.71
C MET A 22 29.17 3.67 0.35
N ALA A 23 30.20 2.94 0.78
CA ALA A 23 30.06 1.92 1.83
C ALA A 23 29.58 2.52 3.17
N LYS A 24 30.11 3.70 3.54
CA LYS A 24 29.71 4.42 4.76
C LYS A 24 28.26 4.91 4.69
N VAL A 25 27.84 5.45 3.55
CA VAL A 25 26.47 5.92 3.32
C VAL A 25 25.47 4.76 3.28
N MET A 26 25.80 3.63 2.65
CA MET A 26 24.96 2.43 2.63
C MET A 26 24.78 1.84 4.04
N LYS A 27 25.83 1.84 4.88
CA LYS A 27 25.73 1.38 6.28
C LYS A 27 24.76 2.26 7.08
N ARG A 28 24.81 3.58 6.89
CA ARG A 28 23.85 4.52 7.50
C ARG A 28 22.42 4.31 6.97
N GLN A 29 22.25 4.10 5.67
CA GLN A 29 20.94 3.79 5.07
C GLN A 29 20.31 2.58 5.73
N LYS A 30 21.09 1.50 5.87
CA LYS A 30 20.61 0.25 6.47
C LYS A 30 20.15 0.47 7.90
N ALA A 31 20.89 1.23 8.70
CA ALA A 31 20.50 1.56 10.08
C ALA A 31 19.20 2.37 10.13
N ILE A 32 19.08 3.41 9.31
CA ILE A 32 17.86 4.24 9.22
C ILE A 32 16.67 3.40 8.78
N MET A 33 16.85 2.57 7.75
CA MET A 33 15.81 1.71 7.21
C MET A 33 15.40 0.61 8.19
N GLN A 34 16.32 0.08 9.00
CA GLN A 34 15.99 -0.86 10.07
C GLN A 34 15.17 -0.21 11.18
N LEU A 35 15.48 1.04 11.57
CA LEU A 35 14.70 1.77 12.56
C LEU A 35 13.29 2.09 12.04
N GLN A 36 13.19 2.60 10.81
CA GLN A 36 11.89 2.84 10.15
C GLN A 36 11.11 1.54 9.95
N GLY A 37 11.79 0.47 9.54
CA GLY A 37 11.20 -0.85 9.33
C GLY A 37 10.60 -1.43 10.61
N LYS A 38 11.28 -1.31 11.76
CA LYS A 38 10.75 -1.76 13.05
C LYS A 38 9.48 -0.99 13.43
N ALA A 39 9.50 0.33 13.33
CA ALA A 39 8.33 1.15 13.63
C ALA A 39 7.14 0.84 12.70
N SER A 40 7.41 0.63 11.40
CA SER A 40 6.39 0.20 10.44
C SER A 40 5.87 -1.20 10.76
N TRP A 41 6.73 -2.12 11.18
CA TRP A 41 6.36 -3.49 11.54
C TRP A 41 5.49 -3.53 12.79
N ASP A 42 5.81 -2.73 13.81
CA ASP A 42 5.01 -2.63 15.03
C ASP A 42 3.62 -2.05 14.72
N ARG A 43 3.55 -1.00 13.88
CA ARG A 43 2.26 -0.47 13.39
C ARG A 43 1.48 -1.49 12.56
N MET A 44 2.17 -2.27 11.72
CA MET A 44 1.53 -3.27 10.88
C MET A 44 0.98 -4.44 11.69
N LYS A 45 1.68 -4.88 12.75
CA LYS A 45 1.14 -5.90 13.67
C LYS A 45 -0.15 -5.43 14.31
N VAL A 46 -0.16 -4.19 14.80
CA VAL A 46 -1.36 -3.58 15.39
C VAL A 46 -2.48 -3.50 14.36
N SER A 47 -2.21 -3.04 13.14
CA SER A 47 -3.25 -3.00 12.10
C SER A 47 -3.76 -4.39 11.73
N LEU A 48 -2.89 -5.40 11.67
CA LEU A 48 -3.27 -6.80 11.41
C LEU A 48 -4.20 -7.36 12.51
N THR A 49 -3.99 -6.97 13.78
CA THR A 49 -4.90 -7.34 14.87
C THR A 49 -6.31 -6.79 14.65
N TYR A 50 -6.45 -5.57 14.12
CA TYR A 50 -7.74 -4.98 13.77
C TYR A 50 -8.32 -5.49 12.43
N ILE A 51 -7.47 -5.92 11.51
CA ILE A 51 -7.87 -6.51 10.22
C ILE A 51 -8.47 -7.91 10.42
N GLY A 52 -8.06 -8.64 11.46
CA GLY A 52 -8.62 -9.96 11.81
C GLY A 52 -10.15 -9.99 11.88
N PRO A 53 -10.81 -9.22 12.77
CA PRO A 53 -12.27 -9.20 12.86
C PRO A 53 -12.93 -8.71 11.57
N PHE A 54 -12.32 -7.77 10.85
CA PHE A 54 -12.82 -7.34 9.54
C PHE A 54 -12.87 -8.49 8.53
N TRP A 55 -11.81 -9.31 8.44
CA TRP A 55 -11.78 -10.48 7.56
C TRP A 55 -12.79 -11.55 7.96
N ILE A 56 -13.02 -11.75 9.26
CA ILE A 56 -14.03 -12.71 9.74
C ILE A 56 -15.41 -12.30 9.25
N ILE A 57 -15.81 -11.04 9.45
CA ILE A 57 -17.10 -10.51 8.99
C ILE A 57 -17.16 -10.56 7.46
N PHE A 58 -16.11 -10.13 6.78
CA PHE A 58 -16.03 -10.15 5.32
C PHE A 58 -16.16 -11.56 4.74
N TYR A 59 -15.55 -12.56 5.38
CA TYR A 59 -15.66 -13.96 4.97
C TYR A 59 -17.08 -14.49 5.16
N ILE A 60 -17.73 -14.19 6.29
CA ILE A 60 -19.12 -14.57 6.54
C ILE A 60 -20.04 -13.94 5.49
N LEU A 61 -19.97 -12.62 5.30
CA LEU A 61 -20.75 -11.91 4.27
C LEU A 61 -20.47 -12.49 2.88
N SER A 62 -19.20 -12.69 2.53
CA SER A 62 -18.84 -13.28 1.24
C SER A 62 -19.43 -14.67 1.07
N SER A 63 -19.50 -15.49 2.12
CA SER A 63 -20.13 -16.82 2.06
C SER A 63 -21.64 -16.74 1.92
N PHE A 64 -22.29 -15.77 2.56
CA PHE A 64 -23.74 -15.54 2.41
C PHE A 64 -24.11 -15.05 1.00
N PHE A 65 -23.28 -14.21 0.39
CA PHE A 65 -23.52 -13.65 -0.95
C PHE A 65 -22.85 -14.43 -2.10
N LYS A 66 -22.36 -15.66 -1.86
CA LYS A 66 -21.69 -16.48 -2.89
C LYS A 66 -22.58 -16.81 -4.09
N ASP A 67 -23.85 -17.15 -3.82
CA ASP A 67 -24.83 -17.56 -4.85
C ASP A 67 -25.73 -16.41 -5.31
N THR A 68 -25.50 -15.18 -4.81
CA THR A 68 -26.29 -14.02 -5.19
C THR A 68 -25.50 -13.11 -6.10
N THR A 69 -26.02 -12.85 -7.30
CA THR A 69 -25.51 -11.79 -8.17
C THR A 69 -25.78 -10.45 -7.51
N VAL A 70 -24.73 -9.82 -6.95
CA VAL A 70 -24.86 -8.54 -6.25
C VAL A 70 -24.75 -7.33 -7.18
N ALA A 71 -24.17 -7.50 -8.37
CA ALA A 71 -24.03 -6.46 -9.37
C ALA A 71 -24.00 -7.05 -10.77
N LEU A 72 -24.70 -6.38 -11.69
CA LEU A 72 -24.66 -6.64 -13.12
C LEU A 72 -23.76 -5.58 -13.75
N SER A 73 -22.67 -6.00 -14.40
CA SER A 73 -21.82 -5.05 -15.12
C SER A 73 -22.36 -4.80 -16.53
N PRO A 74 -22.50 -3.54 -16.98
CA PRO A 74 -22.89 -3.22 -18.35
C PRO A 74 -21.78 -3.52 -19.39
N PHE A 75 -20.57 -3.85 -18.93
CA PHE A 75 -19.44 -4.24 -19.77
C PHE A 75 -19.07 -5.70 -19.47
N THR A 76 -19.37 -6.59 -20.41
CA THR A 76 -19.00 -8.00 -20.33
C THR A 76 -17.56 -8.15 -20.83
N PHE A 77 -16.60 -8.41 -19.93
CA PHE A 77 -15.24 -8.77 -20.33
C PHE A 77 -15.15 -10.29 -20.43
N PRO A 78 -15.17 -10.88 -21.64
CA PRO A 78 -15.37 -12.32 -21.84
C PRO A 78 -14.35 -13.23 -21.16
N TYR A 79 -13.21 -12.70 -20.69
CA TYR A 79 -12.15 -13.44 -20.02
C TYR A 79 -11.91 -13.07 -18.55
N LEU A 80 -12.49 -11.98 -18.03
CA LEU A 80 -12.14 -11.44 -16.71
C LEU A 80 -13.36 -11.19 -15.81
N LEU A 81 -14.51 -10.83 -16.38
CA LEU A 81 -15.74 -10.49 -15.65
C LEU A 81 -16.94 -10.93 -16.49
N GLY A 82 -17.61 -12.00 -16.05
CA GLY A 82 -18.90 -12.41 -16.62
C GLY A 82 -20.01 -11.39 -16.27
N GLU A 83 -21.22 -11.58 -16.79
CA GLU A 83 -22.37 -10.70 -16.50
C GLU A 83 -22.69 -10.63 -15.00
N ASN A 84 -22.44 -11.71 -14.26
CA ASN A 84 -22.62 -11.80 -12.83
C ASN A 84 -21.30 -11.50 -12.11
N LEU A 85 -21.23 -10.35 -11.43
CA LEU A 85 -20.10 -10.05 -10.56
C LEU A 85 -20.30 -10.66 -9.17
N PRO A 86 -19.38 -11.52 -8.69
CA PRO A 86 -19.42 -11.98 -7.32
C PRO A 86 -19.12 -10.83 -6.36
N PHE A 87 -19.62 -10.95 -5.13
CA PHE A 87 -19.50 -9.94 -4.08
C PHE A 87 -18.08 -9.41 -3.87
N ILE A 88 -17.09 -10.28 -3.92
CA ILE A 88 -15.67 -9.91 -3.74
C ILE A 88 -15.20 -8.98 -4.86
N SER A 89 -15.49 -9.33 -6.12
CA SER A 89 -15.06 -8.52 -7.27
C SER A 89 -15.75 -7.16 -7.27
N TRP A 90 -17.05 -7.11 -6.96
CA TRP A 90 -17.78 -5.86 -6.82
C TRP A 90 -17.21 -4.98 -5.69
N TYR A 91 -16.92 -5.58 -4.53
CA TYR A 91 -16.34 -4.87 -3.39
C TYR A 91 -14.97 -4.26 -3.72
N ILE A 92 -14.10 -4.98 -4.44
CA ILE A 92 -12.79 -4.46 -4.87
C ILE A 92 -12.98 -3.26 -5.82
N ILE A 93 -13.91 -3.34 -6.77
CA ILE A 93 -14.19 -2.25 -7.71
C ILE A 93 -14.70 -1.03 -6.96
N CYS A 94 -15.68 -1.19 -6.06
CA CYS A 94 -16.18 -0.10 -5.22
C CYS A 94 -15.08 0.48 -4.33
N SER A 95 -14.22 -0.36 -3.74
CA SER A 95 -13.11 0.09 -2.90
C SER A 95 -12.08 0.89 -3.69
N LEU A 96 -11.79 0.52 -4.94
CA LEU A 96 -10.90 1.27 -5.83
C LEU A 96 -11.55 2.57 -6.29
N ALA A 97 -12.84 2.53 -6.65
CA ALA A 97 -13.60 3.71 -7.02
C ALA A 97 -13.69 4.71 -5.86
N MET A 98 -13.78 4.24 -4.62
CA MET A 98 -13.81 5.06 -3.41
C MET A 98 -12.40 5.53 -2.97
N SER A 99 -11.35 4.76 -3.27
CA SER A 99 -9.98 5.16 -2.95
C SER A 99 -9.47 6.29 -3.84
N LEU A 100 -9.95 6.42 -5.07
CA LEU A 100 -9.63 7.53 -5.98
C LEU A 100 -9.99 8.92 -5.42
N PRO A 101 -11.26 9.20 -5.02
CA PRO A 101 -11.62 10.47 -4.40
C PRO A 101 -10.98 10.62 -3.02
N MET A 102 -10.86 9.55 -2.23
CA MET A 102 -10.23 9.62 -0.91
C MET A 102 -8.74 9.99 -1.00
N SER A 103 -8.02 9.46 -1.99
CA SER A 103 -6.61 9.80 -2.24
C SER A 103 -6.45 11.25 -2.72
N ARG A 104 -7.45 11.79 -3.44
CA ARG A 104 -7.48 13.20 -3.82
C ARG A 104 -7.79 14.10 -2.61
N LEU A 105 -8.70 13.69 -1.74
CA LEU A 105 -9.11 14.43 -0.54
C LEU A 105 -8.06 14.42 0.57
N LEU A 106 -7.38 13.29 0.79
CA LEU A 106 -6.31 13.15 1.80
C LEU A 106 -4.98 13.80 1.39
N GLY A 107 -4.94 14.51 0.28
CA GLY A 107 -3.80 15.34 -0.10
C GLY A 107 -2.72 14.55 -0.84
N ALA A 108 -2.92 14.36 -2.14
CA ALA A 108 -1.81 14.35 -3.09
C ALA A 108 -1.14 15.75 -3.16
N ASN A 109 -0.74 16.32 -2.02
CA ASN A 109 0.10 17.50 -1.93
C ASN A 109 1.39 17.14 -1.18
N PRO A 110 2.39 16.58 -1.86
CA PRO A 110 3.70 16.30 -1.26
C PRO A 110 4.54 17.59 -1.06
N GLU A 111 3.94 18.71 -0.66
CA GLU A 111 4.60 20.02 -0.63
C GLU A 111 4.91 20.58 0.77
N MET A 112 4.67 19.88 1.87
CA MET A 112 5.08 20.38 3.19
C MET A 112 5.54 19.27 4.14
N SER A 113 6.83 18.90 4.08
CA SER A 113 7.75 18.77 5.24
C SER A 113 9.19 18.39 4.86
#